data_AF-A0ABC9FJ01-F1
#
_entry.id   AF-A0ABC9FJ01-F1
#
_cell.length_a   1.000
_cell.length_b   1.000
_cell.length_c   1.000
_cell.angle_alpha   90.00
_cell.angle_beta   90.00
_cell.angle_gamma   90.00
#
_symmetry.space_group_name_H-M   'P 1'
#
loop_
_entity.id
_entity.type
_entity.pdbx_description
1 polymer ?
#
loop_
_entity_poly.entity_id
_entity_poly.type
_entity_poly.pdbx_seq_one_letter_code
_entity_poly.pdbx_strand_id
1 'polypeptide(L)'
;MQVPVGFLSKLWSLVSFLPFFILLLLLGSVKAVLIGPVAAAIVFFGNSAVIIGLWPAHFIWTYYCVLKTERIGLVLKILIGILLPLPLLLLPVLAIVGSLLGGIGYGVFVPLMATFEAVGEGVTDKLAHCFLDGTAGTIAGACTVVRDVTDFCFHSYFSFMDDLIEKMGDDETPLDIKLSYLPRSVLIVCIAVPVDVLMISAVALWKSPCMLLKGWQRLCEDLVGREGPFLETVCVPFAGLAIILWPLAVIGGVIASFFSSFLFGFHAGLIAYQEASFQMGLAYMISAVAIFDEYTNDLLYLREGSCLPRPKYRKADIQKGETGQNKVRYSATTEPAEKQHGHNKHRRVVLHRSKTFMQTIQRLRPIQIWDWLFRSCELNGRILLSEGLITSEDMEEYITKGRGKKLSIKLPAWCILQCLIRSAKSDSHGLLISDDVEVTNFNWPKEKVFDWMLGPLLVIKEQMKQLDINEDEEMCLRKLIMTNKNEKPSDWDDSGFPSDDNIKRGQLQAIIRRLQGIVANMSRVPSFRRRFINLVRALYLEAIEAGAIDGSRDVKRRVKADVASENIGEEGTAAYVEGSSNDTLGNIDMV
;
A
#
# COMPACT_ATOMS: atom_id res chain seq x y z
N MET A 1 -5.58 35.18 17.85
CA MET A 1 -6.22 36.16 16.95
C MET A 1 -7.73 35.95 17.01
N GLN A 2 -8.52 37.02 17.17
CA GLN A 2 -9.99 36.93 17.05
C GLN A 2 -10.35 36.48 15.64
N VAL A 3 -11.24 35.48 15.51
CA VAL A 3 -11.68 34.97 14.21
C VAL A 3 -12.45 36.08 13.48
N PRO A 4 -11.98 36.56 12.33
CA PRO A 4 -12.66 37.63 11.60
C PRO A 4 -14.00 37.14 11.07
N VAL A 5 -15.09 37.75 11.55
CA VAL A 5 -16.46 37.45 11.09
C VAL A 5 -16.82 38.42 9.96
N GLY A 6 -16.79 37.93 8.71
CA GLY A 6 -17.18 38.69 7.52
C GLY A 6 -16.25 38.47 6.32
N PHE A 7 -16.81 38.43 5.11
CA PHE A 7 -16.09 38.17 3.84
C PHE A 7 -14.90 39.11 3.61
N LEU A 8 -15.07 40.41 3.88
CA LEU A 8 -14.02 41.43 3.75
C LEU A 8 -12.85 41.22 4.71
N SER A 9 -13.13 40.78 5.94
CA SER A 9 -12.10 40.56 6.95
C SER A 9 -11.32 39.27 6.70
N LYS A 10 -11.98 38.23 6.15
CA LYS A 10 -11.32 37.03 5.60
C LYS A 10 -10.43 37.36 4.40
N LEU A 11 -10.92 38.18 3.46
CA LEU A 11 -10.15 38.62 2.30
C LEU A 11 -8.90 39.40 2.74
N TRP A 12 -9.04 40.30 3.71
CA TRP A 12 -7.92 41.07 4.26
C TRP A 12 -6.89 40.18 4.97
N SER A 13 -7.34 39.18 5.74
CA SER A 13 -6.45 38.19 6.36
C SER A 13 -5.68 37.37 5.32
N LEU A 14 -6.32 37.00 4.20
CA LEU A 14 -5.68 36.27 3.11
C LEU A 14 -4.64 37.15 2.38
N VAL A 15 -4.99 38.40 2.08
CA VAL A 15 -4.07 39.38 1.46
C VAL A 15 -2.87 39.66 2.38
N SER A 16 -3.08 39.75 3.69
CA SER A 16 -2.00 39.93 4.67
C SER A 16 -1.10 38.69 4.82
N PHE A 17 -1.61 37.49 4.54
CA PHE A 17 -0.85 36.24 4.61
C PHE A 17 -0.07 35.96 3.31
N LEU A 18 -0.54 36.47 2.17
CA LEU A 18 0.10 36.30 0.87
C LEU A 18 1.61 36.63 0.82
N PRO A 19 2.12 37.76 1.36
CA PRO A 19 3.55 38.05 1.34
C PRO A 19 4.37 37.03 2.14
N PHE A 20 3.83 36.53 3.26
CA PHE A 20 4.47 35.50 4.07
C PHE A 20 4.50 34.16 3.34
N PHE A 21 3.40 33.78 2.69
CA PHE A 21 3.36 32.59 1.84
C PHE A 21 4.34 32.66 0.67
N ILE A 22 4.43 33.81 -0.02
CA ILE A 22 5.38 34.02 -1.11
C ILE A 22 6.82 33.92 -0.61
N LEU A 23 7.11 34.45 0.58
CA LEU A 23 8.44 34.34 1.19
C LEU A 23 8.82 32.88 1.46
N LEU A 24 7.90 32.08 2.04
CA LEU A 24 8.12 30.64 2.27
C LEU A 24 8.29 29.88 0.95
N LEU A 25 7.48 30.21 -0.06
CA LEU A 25 7.57 29.60 -1.38
C LEU A 25 8.92 29.91 -2.05
N LEU A 26 9.38 31.16 -1.97
CA LEU A 26 10.68 31.58 -2.50
C LEU A 26 11.82 30.88 -1.74
N LEU A 27 11.77 30.84 -0.41
CA LEU A 27 12.78 30.17 0.41
C LEU A 27 12.85 28.66 0.11
N GLY A 28 11.69 27.99 0.08
CA GLY A 28 11.61 26.58 -0.28
C GLY A 28 12.07 26.31 -1.72
N SER A 29 11.78 27.22 -2.65
CA SER A 29 12.26 27.14 -4.04
C SER A 29 13.78 27.31 -4.14
N VAL A 30 14.37 28.26 -3.40
CA VAL A 30 15.83 28.44 -3.34
C VAL A 30 16.49 27.17 -2.79
N LYS A 31 15.95 26.60 -1.71
CA LYS A 31 16.43 25.32 -1.16
C LYS A 31 16.32 24.19 -2.17
N ALA A 32 15.19 24.07 -2.86
CA ALA A 32 14.99 23.07 -3.90
C ALA A 32 16.00 23.23 -5.06
N VAL A 33 16.34 24.46 -5.45
CA VAL A 33 17.35 24.71 -6.50
C VAL A 33 18.76 24.37 -6.03
N LEU A 34 19.08 24.61 -4.75
CA LEU A 34 20.42 24.35 -4.21
C LEU A 34 20.65 22.86 -3.87
N ILE A 35 19.71 22.23 -3.17
CA ILE A 35 19.84 20.86 -2.65
C ILE A 35 19.22 19.84 -3.60
N GLY A 36 18.17 20.22 -4.34
CA GLY A 36 17.43 19.32 -5.21
C GLY A 36 18.29 18.65 -6.29
N PRO A 37 19.20 19.34 -6.99
CA PRO A 37 20.09 18.69 -7.95
C PRO A 37 21.01 17.63 -7.31
N VAL A 38 21.49 17.88 -6.09
CA VAL A 38 22.32 16.93 -5.34
C VAL A 38 21.50 15.70 -4.97
N ALA A 39 20.31 15.90 -4.39
CA ALA A 39 19.41 14.81 -4.03
C ALA A 39 18.98 13.98 -5.25
N ALA A 40 18.63 14.65 -6.35
CA ALA A 40 18.26 14.00 -7.61
C ALA A 40 19.43 13.20 -8.20
N ALA A 41 20.66 13.73 -8.14
CA ALA A 41 21.86 13.02 -8.57
C ALA A 41 22.12 11.77 -7.73
N ILE A 42 22.00 11.86 -6.39
CA ILE A 42 22.15 10.70 -5.49
C ILE A 42 21.15 9.60 -5.86
N VAL A 43 19.87 9.95 -5.99
CA VAL A 43 18.82 8.97 -6.34
C VAL A 43 19.07 8.38 -7.72
N PHE A 44 19.36 9.22 -8.72
CA PHE A 44 19.54 8.78 -10.10
C PHE A 44 20.76 7.85 -10.25
N PHE A 45 21.95 8.31 -9.82
CA PHE A 45 23.17 7.52 -9.96
C PHE A 45 23.17 6.31 -9.04
N GLY A 46 22.68 6.45 -7.80
CA GLY A 46 22.57 5.35 -6.84
C GLY A 46 21.67 4.23 -7.37
N ASN A 47 20.43 4.56 -7.76
CA ASN A 47 19.50 3.56 -8.28
C ASN A 47 20.01 2.96 -9.60
N SER A 48 20.55 3.78 -10.50
CA SER A 48 21.06 3.29 -11.79
C SER A 48 22.24 2.32 -11.59
N ALA A 49 23.16 2.61 -10.67
CA ALA A 49 24.27 1.72 -10.34
C ALA A 49 23.77 0.37 -9.80
N VAL A 50 22.79 0.38 -8.90
CA VAL A 50 22.18 -0.86 -8.36
C VAL A 50 21.47 -1.65 -9.46
N ILE A 51 20.62 -0.99 -10.25
CA ILE A 51 19.84 -1.62 -11.32
C ILE A 51 20.79 -2.25 -12.34
N ILE A 52 21.77 -1.50 -12.86
CA ILE A 52 22.72 -2.00 -13.86
C ILE A 52 23.61 -3.11 -13.27
N GLY A 53 24.10 -2.93 -12.04
CA GLY A 53 24.98 -3.89 -11.38
C GLY A 53 24.32 -5.25 -11.10
N LEU A 54 23.05 -5.25 -10.67
CA LEU A 54 22.30 -6.48 -10.38
C LEU A 54 21.53 -7.04 -11.58
N TRP A 55 21.38 -6.27 -12.66
CA TRP A 55 20.63 -6.70 -13.83
C TRP A 55 21.05 -8.06 -14.39
N PRO A 56 22.36 -8.39 -14.55
CA PRO A 56 22.76 -9.72 -15.01
C PRO A 56 22.31 -10.84 -14.06
N ALA A 57 22.40 -10.61 -12.75
CA ALA A 57 21.98 -11.58 -11.74
C ALA A 57 20.45 -11.78 -11.77
N HIS A 58 19.67 -10.69 -11.87
CA HIS A 58 18.22 -10.74 -12.02
C HIS A 58 17.80 -11.44 -13.30
N PHE A 59 18.49 -11.16 -14.41
CA PHE A 59 18.24 -11.78 -15.70
C PHE A 59 18.42 -13.30 -15.64
N ILE A 60 19.58 -13.76 -15.15
CA ILE A 60 19.92 -15.18 -15.06
C ILE A 60 19.00 -15.88 -14.05
N TRP A 61 18.80 -15.31 -12.87
CA TRP A 61 17.96 -15.89 -11.83
C TRP A 61 16.52 -16.06 -12.30
N THR A 62 16.00 -15.09 -13.04
CA THR A 62 14.63 -15.17 -13.57
C THR A 62 14.47 -16.29 -14.56
N TYR A 63 15.40 -16.41 -15.50
CA TYR A 63 15.40 -17.54 -16.43
C TYR A 63 15.49 -18.88 -15.70
N TYR A 64 16.39 -18.97 -14.72
CA TYR A 64 16.54 -20.17 -13.90
C TYR A 64 15.22 -20.54 -13.21
N CYS A 65 14.56 -19.59 -12.55
CA CYS A 65 13.31 -19.84 -11.83
C CYS A 65 12.16 -20.24 -12.76
N VAL A 66 12.02 -19.59 -13.92
CA VAL A 66 10.99 -19.93 -14.91
C VAL A 66 11.20 -21.32 -15.51
N LEU A 67 12.45 -21.72 -15.73
CA LEU A 67 12.76 -23.06 -16.26
C LEU A 67 12.51 -24.14 -15.21
N LYS A 68 12.91 -23.87 -13.95
CA LYS A 68 12.85 -24.84 -12.85
C LYS A 68 11.46 -24.99 -12.23
N THR A 69 10.63 -23.95 -12.23
CA THR A 69 9.33 -23.99 -11.53
C THR A 69 8.45 -25.14 -12.01
N GLU A 70 7.83 -25.86 -11.08
CA GLU A 70 6.84 -26.90 -11.40
C GLU A 70 5.44 -26.30 -11.60
N ARG A 71 5.23 -25.04 -11.17
CA ARG A 71 3.93 -24.34 -11.20
C ARG A 71 3.45 -23.96 -12.59
N ILE A 72 4.34 -24.00 -13.59
CA ILE A 72 4.09 -23.54 -14.96
C ILE A 72 4.20 -24.73 -15.91
N GLY A 73 3.17 -24.94 -16.74
CA GLY A 73 3.16 -25.98 -17.78
C GLY A 73 4.22 -25.77 -18.86
N LEU A 74 4.60 -26.84 -19.56
CA LEU A 74 5.69 -26.83 -20.54
C LEU A 74 5.48 -25.79 -21.66
N VAL A 75 4.25 -25.70 -22.17
CA VAL A 75 3.92 -24.78 -23.26
C VAL A 75 4.06 -23.33 -22.78
N LEU A 76 3.58 -23.01 -21.59
CA LEU A 76 3.73 -21.69 -21.00
C LEU A 76 5.20 -21.36 -20.69
N LYS A 77 6.01 -22.33 -20.26
CA LYS A 77 7.45 -22.13 -20.07
C LYS A 77 8.16 -21.70 -21.36
N ILE A 78 7.87 -22.36 -22.48
CA ILE A 78 8.45 -21.99 -23.78
C ILE A 78 8.03 -20.57 -24.17
N LEU A 79 6.74 -20.26 -24.04
CA LEU A 79 6.21 -18.93 -24.37
C LEU A 79 6.85 -17.83 -23.50
N ILE A 80 6.90 -18.03 -22.18
CA ILE A 80 7.57 -17.10 -21.27
C ILE A 80 9.05 -17.00 -21.65
N GLY A 81 9.76 -18.10 -21.89
CA GLY A 81 11.17 -18.08 -22.28
C GLY A 81 11.47 -17.21 -23.50
N ILE A 82 10.56 -17.16 -24.48
CA ILE A 82 10.67 -16.32 -25.67
C ILE A 82 10.30 -14.85 -25.38
N LEU A 83 9.27 -14.61 -24.57
CA LEU A 83 8.76 -13.26 -24.31
C LEU A 83 9.54 -12.52 -23.21
N LEU A 84 10.16 -13.24 -22.28
CA LEU A 84 10.85 -12.74 -21.10
C LEU A 84 12.03 -11.78 -21.37
N PRO A 85 12.81 -11.86 -22.47
CA PRO A 85 13.85 -10.87 -22.76
C PRO A 85 13.30 -9.45 -22.85
N LEU A 86 12.09 -9.28 -23.41
CA LEU A 86 11.49 -7.97 -23.62
C LEU A 86 11.26 -7.21 -22.30
N PRO A 87 10.52 -7.73 -21.30
CA PRO A 87 10.37 -7.05 -20.02
C PRO A 87 11.68 -6.97 -19.24
N LEU A 88 12.56 -7.98 -19.33
CA LEU A 88 13.86 -7.93 -18.63
C LEU A 88 14.81 -6.85 -19.17
N LEU A 89 14.66 -6.44 -20.43
CA LEU A 89 15.40 -5.31 -21.02
C LEU A 89 14.67 -3.97 -20.83
N LEU A 90 13.35 -3.96 -20.98
CA LEU A 90 12.55 -2.74 -20.91
C LEU A 90 12.41 -2.22 -19.47
N LEU A 91 12.20 -3.09 -18.50
CA LEU A 91 11.91 -2.69 -17.11
C LEU A 91 13.08 -1.96 -16.43
N PRO A 92 14.35 -2.38 -16.59
CA PRO A 92 15.50 -1.61 -16.10
C PRO A 92 15.57 -0.20 -16.68
N VAL A 93 15.32 -0.05 -17.99
CA VAL A 93 15.32 1.26 -18.66
C VAL A 93 14.22 2.14 -18.06
N LEU A 94 13.00 1.60 -17.92
CA LEU A 94 11.89 2.31 -17.30
C LEU A 94 12.19 2.67 -15.83
N ALA A 95 12.86 1.79 -15.08
CA ALA A 95 13.24 2.03 -13.69
C ALA A 95 14.31 3.13 -13.56
N ILE A 96 15.27 3.22 -14.50
CA ILE A 96 16.27 4.29 -14.56
C ILE A 96 15.60 5.63 -14.89
N VAL A 97 14.72 5.68 -15.90
CA VAL A 97 13.94 6.88 -16.24
C VAL A 97 13.04 7.29 -15.08
N GLY A 98 12.38 6.33 -14.44
CA GLY A 98 11.58 6.55 -13.24
C GLY A 98 12.40 7.08 -12.06
N SER A 99 13.64 6.62 -11.89
CA SER A 99 14.56 7.13 -10.86
C SER A 99 15.00 8.56 -11.13
N LEU A 100 15.19 8.94 -12.40
CA LEU A 100 15.48 10.33 -12.77
C LEU A 100 14.30 11.24 -12.44
N LEU A 101 13.10 10.89 -12.94
CA LEU A 101 11.88 11.68 -12.71
C LEU A 101 11.52 11.73 -11.22
N GLY A 102 11.60 10.59 -10.54
CA GLY A 102 11.36 10.47 -9.11
C GLY A 102 12.38 11.23 -8.27
N GLY A 103 13.66 11.18 -8.64
CA GLY A 103 14.74 11.94 -7.98
C GLY A 103 14.56 13.46 -8.14
N ILE A 104 14.19 13.93 -9.33
CA ILE A 104 13.86 15.35 -9.57
C ILE A 104 12.64 15.75 -8.72
N GLY A 105 11.56 14.96 -8.75
CA GLY A 105 10.38 15.23 -7.94
C GLY A 105 10.72 15.28 -6.45
N TYR A 106 11.45 14.29 -5.95
CA TYR A 106 11.89 14.22 -4.55
C TYR A 106 12.73 15.45 -4.15
N GLY A 107 13.73 15.80 -4.96
CA GLY A 107 14.62 16.94 -4.71
C GLY A 107 13.92 18.30 -4.76
N VAL A 108 12.80 18.42 -5.48
CA VAL A 108 11.99 19.65 -5.52
C VAL A 108 10.98 19.67 -4.37
N PHE A 109 10.22 18.60 -4.17
CA PHE A 109 9.08 18.62 -3.25
C PHE A 109 9.47 18.48 -1.79
N VAL A 110 10.50 17.70 -1.44
CA VAL A 110 10.85 17.47 -0.03
C VAL A 110 11.38 18.73 0.66
N PRO A 111 12.36 19.48 0.10
CA PRO A 111 12.79 20.74 0.69
C PRO A 111 11.66 21.78 0.77
N LEU A 112 10.79 21.80 -0.25
CA LEU A 112 9.64 22.70 -0.32
C LEU A 112 8.65 22.40 0.82
N MET A 113 8.24 21.14 0.97
CA MET A 113 7.33 20.70 2.02
C MET A 113 7.91 20.94 3.41
N ALA A 114 9.18 20.60 3.64
CA ALA A 114 9.85 20.84 4.92
C ALA A 114 9.85 22.32 5.33
N THR A 115 10.00 23.23 4.36
CA THR A 115 9.94 24.69 4.62
C THR A 115 8.55 25.13 5.07
N PHE A 116 7.49 24.50 4.55
CA PHE A 116 6.11 24.76 4.96
C PHE A 116 5.75 24.07 6.30
N GLU A 117 6.31 22.88 6.58
CA GLU A 117 6.15 22.16 7.85
C GLU A 117 6.81 22.90 9.02
N ALA A 118 7.98 23.52 8.80
CA ALA A 118 8.73 24.27 9.82
C ALA A 118 7.97 25.46 10.43
N VAL A 119 6.90 25.93 9.78
CA VAL A 119 6.05 27.03 10.27
C VAL A 119 4.90 26.52 11.15
N GLY A 120 4.74 25.19 11.24
CA GLY A 120 3.69 24.50 11.98
C GLY A 120 3.61 24.82 13.47
N GLU A 121 2.53 24.38 14.11
CA GLU A 121 2.36 24.52 15.56
C GLU A 121 3.25 23.53 16.32
N GLY A 122 3.88 24.00 17.40
CA GLY A 122 4.79 23.20 18.24
C GLY A 122 6.28 23.31 17.90
N VAL A 123 6.68 24.08 16.89
CA VAL A 123 8.10 24.28 16.53
C VAL A 123 8.67 25.53 17.22
N THR A 124 9.66 25.35 18.09
CA THR A 124 10.50 26.42 18.67
C THR A 124 11.47 26.94 17.61
N ASP A 125 11.86 28.22 17.62
CA ASP A 125 12.78 28.82 16.63
C ASP A 125 12.41 28.60 15.14
N LYS A 126 11.16 28.91 14.81
CA LYS A 126 10.57 28.77 13.45
C LYS A 126 11.46 29.29 12.31
N LEU A 127 12.22 30.37 12.52
CA LEU A 127 13.11 30.91 11.49
C LEU A 127 14.30 29.98 11.22
N ALA A 128 14.96 29.47 12.27
CA ALA A 128 16.10 28.56 12.12
C ALA A 128 15.68 27.27 11.41
N HIS A 129 14.57 26.65 11.85
CA HIS A 129 13.99 25.47 11.20
C HIS A 129 13.58 25.74 9.75
N CYS A 130 13.00 26.90 9.47
CA CYS A 130 12.64 27.27 8.10
C CYS A 130 13.87 27.42 7.17
N PHE A 131 15.08 27.63 7.68
CA PHE A 131 16.34 27.64 6.91
C PHE A 131 17.07 26.28 6.92
N LEU A 132 17.03 25.53 8.02
CA LEU A 132 17.79 24.29 8.20
C LEU A 132 17.02 23.05 7.73
N ASP A 133 15.72 22.96 8.00
CA ASP A 133 14.91 21.80 7.69
C ASP A 133 14.77 21.63 6.16
N GLY A 134 14.84 20.38 5.69
CA GLY A 134 14.83 20.08 4.26
C GLY A 134 16.19 20.27 3.55
N THR A 135 17.29 20.47 4.28
CA THR A 135 18.67 20.44 3.73
C THR A 135 19.31 19.06 3.91
N ALA A 136 20.02 18.83 5.01
CA ALA A 136 20.69 17.56 5.32
C ALA A 136 19.70 16.37 5.33
N GLY A 137 18.50 16.58 5.87
CA GLY A 137 17.43 15.57 5.87
C GLY A 137 17.00 15.12 4.47
N THR A 138 17.01 16.02 3.48
CA THR A 138 16.70 15.66 2.08
C THR A 138 17.80 14.79 1.48
N ILE A 139 19.07 15.05 1.80
CA ILE A 139 20.19 14.24 1.33
C ILE A 139 20.16 12.86 2.00
N ALA A 140 19.96 12.80 3.33
CA ALA A 140 19.83 11.55 4.06
C ALA A 140 18.62 10.73 3.56
N GLY A 141 17.50 11.40 3.29
CA GLY A 141 16.32 10.79 2.70
C GLY A 141 16.55 10.29 1.28
N ALA A 142 17.31 11.00 0.44
CA ALA A 142 17.74 10.53 -0.88
C ALA A 142 18.60 9.25 -0.79
N CYS A 143 19.55 9.20 0.16
CA CYS A 143 20.32 7.98 0.45
C CYS A 143 19.41 6.83 0.91
N THR A 144 18.38 7.15 1.71
CA THR A 144 17.38 6.18 2.15
C THR A 144 16.57 5.61 0.99
N VAL A 145 16.19 6.45 0.01
CA VAL A 145 15.51 5.99 -1.22
C VAL A 145 16.40 5.01 -1.99
N VAL A 146 17.69 5.31 -2.15
CA VAL A 146 18.64 4.40 -2.81
C VAL A 146 18.79 3.10 -2.03
N ARG A 147 18.86 3.18 -0.69
CA ARG A 147 18.91 2.00 0.18
C ARG A 147 17.66 1.13 0.05
N ASP A 148 16.47 1.72 -0.01
CA ASP A 148 15.20 1.00 -0.18
C ASP A 148 15.13 0.28 -1.55
N VAL A 149 15.63 0.91 -2.63
CA VAL A 149 15.76 0.26 -3.96
C VAL A 149 16.79 -0.87 -3.92
N THR A 150 17.92 -0.63 -3.25
CA THR A 150 18.97 -1.64 -3.04
C THR A 150 18.40 -2.86 -2.34
N ASP A 151 17.69 -2.66 -1.23
CA ASP A 151 17.06 -3.72 -0.47
C ASP A 151 16.04 -4.50 -1.30
N PHE A 152 15.24 -3.81 -2.11
CA PHE A 152 14.32 -4.46 -3.03
C PHE A 152 15.06 -5.36 -4.04
N CYS A 153 16.09 -4.83 -4.70
CA CYS A 153 16.85 -5.56 -5.72
C CYS A 153 17.66 -6.73 -5.14
N PHE A 154 18.24 -6.59 -3.95
CA PHE A 154 19.05 -7.65 -3.33
C PHE A 154 18.23 -8.73 -2.61
N HIS A 155 17.05 -8.39 -2.10
CA HIS A 155 16.30 -9.29 -1.22
C HIS A 155 14.89 -9.56 -1.71
N SER A 156 14.07 -8.53 -1.89
CA SER A 156 12.66 -8.71 -2.24
C SER A 156 12.52 -9.40 -3.60
N TYR A 157 13.29 -8.98 -4.60
CA TYR A 157 13.27 -9.56 -5.94
C TYR A 157 13.60 -11.06 -5.92
N PHE A 158 14.72 -11.44 -5.31
CA PHE A 158 15.11 -12.84 -5.22
C PHE A 158 14.08 -13.65 -4.43
N SER A 159 13.52 -13.10 -3.35
CA SER A 159 12.43 -13.77 -2.61
C SER A 159 11.21 -14.03 -3.49
N PHE A 160 10.79 -13.09 -4.34
CA PHE A 160 9.68 -13.34 -5.28
C PHE A 160 10.01 -14.45 -6.28
N MET A 161 11.25 -14.48 -6.76
CA MET A 161 11.68 -15.51 -7.71
C MET A 161 11.86 -16.87 -7.04
N ASP A 162 12.24 -16.91 -5.77
CA ASP A 162 12.37 -18.15 -4.98
C ASP A 162 11.00 -18.78 -4.70
N ASP A 163 9.97 -17.98 -4.41
CA ASP A 163 8.60 -18.48 -4.29
C ASP A 163 8.12 -19.17 -5.57
N LEU A 164 8.60 -18.72 -6.74
CA LEU A 164 8.19 -19.31 -8.02
C LEU A 164 8.70 -20.76 -8.15
N ILE A 165 9.89 -21.06 -7.62
CA ILE A 165 10.50 -22.41 -7.66
C ILE A 165 10.14 -23.29 -6.47
N GLU A 166 9.39 -22.76 -5.50
CA GLU A 166 8.88 -23.55 -4.39
C GLU A 166 7.88 -24.60 -4.90
N LYS A 167 8.04 -25.84 -4.41
CA LYS A 167 7.28 -27.01 -4.87
C LYS A 167 5.78 -26.77 -4.75
N MET A 168 5.02 -27.28 -5.72
CA MET A 168 3.55 -27.27 -5.63
C MET A 168 3.05 -28.16 -4.49
N GLY A 169 1.88 -27.82 -3.97
CA GLY A 169 1.10 -28.73 -3.14
C GLY A 169 0.72 -29.99 -3.91
N ASP A 170 0.53 -31.11 -3.22
CA ASP A 170 0.34 -32.41 -3.86
C ASP A 170 -0.95 -32.48 -4.74
N ASP A 171 -1.90 -31.56 -4.51
CA ASP A 171 -3.16 -31.42 -5.25
C ASP A 171 -3.19 -30.25 -6.27
N GLU A 172 -2.09 -29.49 -6.41
CA GLU A 172 -2.05 -28.33 -7.29
C GLU A 172 -1.68 -28.72 -8.73
N THR A 173 -2.50 -28.30 -9.70
CA THR A 173 -2.23 -28.52 -11.12
C THR A 173 -1.40 -27.36 -11.68
N PRO A 174 -0.40 -27.65 -12.54
CA PRO A 174 0.44 -26.61 -13.10
C PRO A 174 -0.39 -25.69 -14.01
N LEU A 175 -0.12 -24.39 -13.94
CA LEU A 175 -0.77 -23.39 -14.78
C LEU A 175 -0.38 -23.63 -16.23
N ASP A 176 -1.33 -24.01 -17.08
CA ASP A 176 -1.10 -24.19 -18.51
C ASP A 176 -2.02 -23.31 -19.36
N ILE A 177 -1.50 -22.88 -20.50
CA ILE A 177 -2.17 -21.95 -21.42
C ILE A 177 -2.57 -22.68 -22.70
N LYS A 178 -3.82 -22.50 -23.12
CA LYS A 178 -4.31 -23.03 -24.39
C LYS A 178 -3.78 -22.17 -25.55
N LEU A 179 -2.75 -22.67 -26.23
CA LEU A 179 -2.08 -21.97 -27.33
C LEU A 179 -3.02 -21.59 -28.47
N SER A 180 -4.09 -22.35 -28.69
CA SER A 180 -5.09 -22.10 -29.74
C SER A 180 -5.83 -20.76 -29.58
N TYR A 181 -5.88 -20.19 -28.37
CA TYR A 181 -6.54 -18.91 -28.11
C TYR A 181 -5.58 -17.71 -28.20
N LEU A 182 -4.26 -17.96 -28.20
CA LEU A 182 -3.24 -16.92 -28.17
C LEU A 182 -3.24 -16.03 -29.44
N PRO A 183 -3.33 -16.56 -30.68
CA PRO A 183 -3.31 -15.71 -31.88
C PRO A 183 -4.46 -14.70 -31.91
N ARG A 184 -5.65 -15.11 -31.43
CA ARG A 184 -6.83 -14.23 -31.34
C ARG A 184 -6.62 -13.12 -30.32
N SER A 185 -6.03 -13.45 -29.17
CA SER A 185 -5.69 -12.48 -28.12
C SER A 185 -4.67 -11.45 -28.63
N VAL A 186 -3.59 -11.89 -29.30
CA VAL A 186 -2.58 -11.01 -29.90
C VAL A 186 -3.20 -10.06 -30.92
N LEU A 187 -4.09 -10.56 -31.80
CA LEU A 187 -4.76 -9.73 -32.79
C LEU A 187 -5.66 -8.66 -32.14
N ILE A 188 -6.34 -9.00 -31.03
CA ILE A 188 -7.09 -8.00 -30.24
C ILE A 188 -6.15 -6.96 -29.66
N VAL A 189 -5.02 -7.33 -29.07
CA VAL A 189 -4.06 -6.37 -28.51
C VAL A 189 -3.58 -5.38 -29.58
N CYS A 190 -3.25 -5.88 -30.78
CA CYS A 190 -2.81 -5.04 -31.90
C CYS A 190 -3.86 -4.00 -32.33
N ILE A 191 -5.15 -4.28 -32.14
CA ILE A 191 -6.25 -3.36 -32.47
C ILE A 191 -6.56 -2.46 -31.26
N ALA A 192 -6.66 -3.04 -30.07
CA ALA A 192 -7.13 -2.36 -28.86
C ALA A 192 -6.13 -1.34 -28.35
N VAL A 193 -4.82 -1.63 -28.37
CA VAL A 193 -3.81 -0.69 -27.86
C VAL A 193 -3.82 0.64 -28.63
N PRO A 194 -3.76 0.67 -29.97
CA PRO A 194 -3.86 1.94 -30.71
C PRO A 194 -5.16 2.69 -30.45
N VAL A 195 -6.30 1.98 -30.42
CA VAL A 195 -7.62 2.59 -30.19
C VAL A 195 -7.72 3.18 -28.79
N ASP A 196 -7.37 2.42 -27.77
CA ASP A 196 -7.42 2.85 -26.37
C ASP A 196 -6.46 4.02 -26.13
N VAL A 197 -5.24 3.96 -26.67
CA VAL A 197 -4.27 5.07 -26.58
C VAL A 197 -4.84 6.36 -27.17
N LEU A 198 -5.46 6.29 -28.36
CA LEU A 198 -6.05 7.48 -28.96
C LEU A 198 -7.27 7.98 -28.18
N MET A 199 -8.20 7.10 -27.85
CA MET A 199 -9.49 7.48 -27.27
C MET A 199 -9.38 7.92 -25.80
N ILE A 200 -8.67 7.16 -24.95
CA ILE A 200 -8.47 7.50 -23.54
C ILE A 200 -7.68 8.80 -23.42
N SER A 201 -6.63 8.97 -24.24
CA SER A 201 -5.85 10.22 -24.25
C SER A 201 -6.69 11.40 -24.72
N ALA A 202 -7.55 11.23 -25.73
CA ALA A 202 -8.46 12.27 -26.18
C ALA A 202 -9.46 12.69 -25.08
N VAL A 203 -10.06 11.72 -24.37
CA VAL A 203 -10.96 11.99 -23.23
C VAL A 203 -10.23 12.72 -22.11
N ALA A 204 -9.01 12.28 -21.78
CA ALA A 204 -8.19 12.92 -20.75
C ALA A 204 -7.83 14.37 -21.11
N LEU A 205 -7.39 14.61 -22.35
CA LEU A 205 -7.10 15.95 -22.87
C LEU A 205 -8.35 16.84 -22.87
N TRP A 206 -9.49 16.33 -23.35
CA TRP A 206 -10.75 17.07 -23.37
C TRP A 206 -11.24 17.48 -21.98
N LYS A 207 -11.10 16.59 -20.97
CA LYS A 207 -11.53 16.85 -19.60
C LYS A 207 -10.50 17.61 -18.75
N SER A 208 -9.25 17.66 -19.18
CA SER A 208 -8.17 18.34 -18.45
C SER A 208 -8.47 19.81 -18.11
N PRO A 209 -9.09 20.65 -18.96
CA PRO A 209 -9.42 22.02 -18.59
C PRO A 209 -10.51 22.07 -17.50
N CYS A 210 -11.49 21.17 -17.57
CA CYS A 210 -12.53 21.06 -16.54
C CYS A 210 -11.94 20.61 -15.20
N MET A 211 -11.00 19.66 -15.21
CA MET A 211 -10.27 19.23 -14.02
C MET A 211 -9.47 20.36 -13.40
N LEU A 212 -8.80 21.15 -14.24
CA LEU A 212 -8.03 22.31 -13.80
C LEU A 212 -8.94 23.34 -13.10
N LEU A 213 -10.01 23.78 -13.78
CA LEU A 213 -10.92 24.81 -13.27
C LEU A 213 -11.70 24.35 -12.03
N LYS A 214 -12.30 23.16 -12.05
CA LYS A 214 -13.04 22.63 -10.89
C LYS A 214 -12.14 22.36 -9.70
N GLY A 215 -10.94 21.82 -9.95
CA GLY A 215 -9.97 21.57 -8.88
C GLY A 215 -9.51 22.86 -8.23
N TRP A 216 -9.22 23.91 -9.02
CA TRP A 216 -8.95 25.24 -8.47
C TRP A 216 -10.13 25.83 -7.72
N GLN A 217 -11.34 25.77 -8.26
CA GLN A 217 -12.54 26.25 -7.57
C GLN A 217 -12.65 25.59 -6.19
N ARG A 218 -12.51 24.26 -6.12
CA ARG A 218 -12.59 23.50 -4.87
C ARG A 218 -11.47 23.83 -3.91
N LEU A 219 -10.22 23.90 -4.38
CA LEU A 219 -9.07 24.25 -3.52
C LEU A 219 -9.20 25.68 -2.98
N CYS A 220 -9.75 26.61 -3.77
CA CYS A 220 -10.08 27.95 -3.32
C CYS A 220 -11.24 27.96 -2.31
N GLU A 221 -12.29 27.17 -2.52
CA GLU A 221 -13.39 26.99 -1.56
C GLU A 221 -12.88 26.38 -0.24
N ASP A 222 -11.98 25.39 -0.30
CA ASP A 222 -11.36 24.77 0.88
C ASP A 222 -10.45 25.76 1.64
N LEU A 223 -9.81 26.70 0.93
CA LEU A 223 -9.04 27.79 1.54
C LEU A 223 -9.95 28.81 2.24
N VAL A 224 -11.12 29.12 1.68
CA VAL A 224 -12.06 30.16 2.19
C VAL A 224 -13.05 29.62 3.23
N GLY A 225 -13.41 28.32 3.13
CA GLY A 225 -14.47 27.66 3.89
C GLY A 225 -14.03 27.04 5.22
N ARG A 226 -12.74 27.07 5.57
CA ARG A 226 -12.26 26.67 6.90
C ARG A 226 -12.69 27.68 7.97
N GLU A 227 -13.87 27.46 8.54
CA GLU A 227 -14.36 28.13 9.75
C GLU A 227 -14.26 27.15 10.94
N GLY A 228 -13.25 27.34 11.80
CA GLY A 228 -13.11 26.57 13.04
C GLY A 228 -11.81 26.92 13.79
N PRO A 229 -11.71 26.58 15.10
CA PRO A 229 -10.54 26.86 15.94
C PRO A 229 -9.25 26.16 15.46
N PHE A 230 -9.36 25.21 14.52
CA PHE A 230 -8.25 24.58 13.79
C PHE A 230 -7.72 25.42 12.61
N LEU A 231 -7.88 26.74 12.67
CA LEU A 231 -7.13 27.72 11.88
C LEU A 231 -5.66 27.79 12.32
N GLU A 232 -5.13 26.64 12.77
CA GLU A 232 -3.75 26.46 13.15
C GLU A 232 -2.89 26.76 11.92
N THR A 233 -1.90 27.61 12.16
CA THR A 233 -0.98 28.24 11.21
C THR A 233 -0.30 27.32 10.17
N VAL A 234 -0.51 26.01 10.27
CA VAL A 234 0.07 24.93 9.46
C VAL A 234 -0.68 24.71 8.15
N CYS A 235 -2.02 24.68 8.15
CA CYS A 235 -2.80 24.16 7.02
C CYS A 235 -3.00 25.16 5.86
N VAL A 236 -2.98 26.46 6.13
CA VAL A 236 -3.15 27.52 5.12
C VAL A 236 -2.00 27.54 4.11
N PRO A 237 -0.71 27.47 4.52
CA PRO A 237 0.38 27.35 3.57
C PRO A 237 0.28 26.11 2.67
N PHE A 238 -0.09 24.94 3.21
CA PHE A 238 -0.26 23.72 2.40
C PHE A 238 -1.40 23.84 1.38
N ALA A 239 -2.51 24.47 1.75
CA ALA A 239 -3.61 24.72 0.83
C ALA A 239 -3.18 25.67 -0.31
N GLY A 240 -2.43 26.73 0.00
CA GLY A 240 -1.85 27.63 -1.00
C GLY A 240 -0.88 26.92 -1.95
N LEU A 241 -0.02 26.06 -1.41
CA LEU A 241 0.90 25.24 -2.20
C LEU A 241 0.14 24.27 -3.13
N ALA A 242 -0.90 23.62 -2.63
CA ALA A 242 -1.73 22.72 -3.43
C ALA A 242 -2.41 23.42 -4.62
N ILE A 243 -2.86 24.67 -4.45
CA ILE A 243 -3.42 25.49 -5.54
C ILE A 243 -2.38 25.72 -6.65
N ILE A 244 -1.14 26.04 -6.28
CA ILE A 244 -0.04 26.28 -7.23
C ILE A 244 0.39 24.99 -7.93
N LEU A 245 0.43 23.88 -7.21
CA LEU A 245 0.86 22.58 -7.75
C LEU A 245 -0.25 21.85 -8.54
N TRP A 246 -1.50 22.29 -8.43
CA TRP A 246 -2.64 21.65 -9.10
C TRP A 246 -2.47 21.49 -10.62
N PRO A 247 -1.99 22.49 -11.39
CA PRO A 247 -1.74 22.32 -12.83
C PRO A 247 -0.76 21.19 -13.14
N LEU A 248 0.29 21.04 -12.32
CA LEU A 248 1.24 19.96 -12.48
C LEU A 248 0.60 18.60 -12.21
N ALA A 249 -0.30 18.51 -11.22
CA ALA A 249 -1.07 17.31 -10.96
C ALA A 249 -2.01 16.95 -12.15
N VAL A 250 -2.62 17.95 -12.79
CA VAL A 250 -3.43 17.74 -14.01
C VAL A 250 -2.57 17.22 -15.17
N ILE A 251 -1.39 17.80 -15.40
CA ILE A 251 -0.44 17.32 -16.42
C ILE A 251 -0.03 15.87 -16.11
N GLY A 252 0.32 15.58 -14.85
CA GLY A 252 0.64 14.23 -14.39
C GLY A 252 -0.51 13.25 -14.62
N GLY A 253 -1.77 13.67 -14.40
CA GLY A 253 -2.96 12.88 -14.68
C GLY A 253 -3.14 12.56 -16.17
N VAL A 254 -2.88 13.51 -17.07
CA VAL A 254 -2.93 13.27 -18.53
C VAL A 254 -1.84 12.29 -18.95
N ILE A 255 -0.60 12.47 -18.47
CA ILE A 255 0.52 11.56 -18.75
C ILE A 255 0.20 10.15 -18.22
N ALA A 256 -0.30 10.05 -16.99
CA ALA A 256 -0.71 8.76 -16.41
C ALA A 256 -1.84 8.10 -17.20
N SER A 257 -2.80 8.89 -17.70
CA SER A 257 -3.88 8.39 -18.56
C SER A 257 -3.33 7.80 -19.86
N PHE A 258 -2.40 8.50 -20.50
CA PHE A 258 -1.69 8.01 -21.69
C PHE A 258 -1.00 6.67 -21.41
N PHE A 259 -0.22 6.54 -20.35
CA PHE A 259 0.43 5.25 -20.04
C PHE A 259 -0.57 4.15 -19.64
N SER A 260 -1.63 4.49 -18.91
CA SER A 260 -2.66 3.52 -18.51
C SER A 260 -3.43 2.94 -19.69
N SER A 261 -3.57 3.71 -20.77
CA SER A 261 -4.30 3.28 -21.97
C SER A 261 -3.70 2.03 -22.64
N PHE A 262 -2.37 1.89 -22.61
CA PHE A 262 -1.71 0.67 -23.07
C PHE A 262 -2.16 -0.54 -22.26
N LEU A 263 -2.25 -0.39 -20.93
CA LEU A 263 -2.68 -1.47 -20.04
C LEU A 263 -4.14 -1.87 -20.29
N PHE A 264 -5.03 -0.91 -20.55
CA PHE A 264 -6.41 -1.20 -20.98
C PHE A 264 -6.41 -2.03 -22.28
N GLY A 265 -5.62 -1.62 -23.28
CA GLY A 265 -5.53 -2.35 -24.55
C GLY A 265 -4.98 -3.78 -24.39
N PHE A 266 -3.94 -3.98 -23.57
CA PHE A 266 -3.45 -5.31 -23.24
C PHE A 266 -4.49 -6.15 -22.49
N HIS A 267 -5.26 -5.54 -21.58
CA HIS A 267 -6.32 -6.22 -20.85
C HIS A 267 -7.45 -6.71 -21.78
N ALA A 268 -7.73 -6.01 -22.89
CA ALA A 268 -8.66 -6.49 -23.90
C ALA A 268 -8.25 -7.85 -24.47
N GLY A 269 -6.96 -8.04 -24.74
CA GLY A 269 -6.39 -9.33 -25.17
C GLY A 269 -6.50 -10.40 -24.09
N LEU A 270 -6.31 -10.03 -22.82
CA LEU A 270 -6.50 -10.94 -21.70
C LEU A 270 -7.96 -11.43 -21.60
N ILE A 271 -8.94 -10.52 -21.75
CA ILE A 271 -10.36 -10.88 -21.77
C ILE A 271 -10.67 -11.80 -22.97
N ALA A 272 -10.14 -11.50 -24.15
CA ALA A 272 -10.32 -12.34 -25.34
C ALA A 272 -9.80 -13.77 -25.11
N TYR A 273 -8.67 -13.89 -24.40
CA TYR A 273 -8.09 -15.17 -24.01
C TYR A 273 -8.94 -15.90 -22.96
N GLN A 274 -9.32 -15.23 -21.88
CA GLN A 274 -10.11 -15.81 -20.77
C GLN A 274 -11.48 -16.30 -21.23
N GLU A 275 -12.17 -15.51 -22.06
CA GLU A 275 -13.50 -15.82 -22.57
C GLU A 275 -13.44 -16.73 -23.81
N ALA A 276 -12.24 -17.06 -24.31
CA ALA A 276 -11.99 -17.76 -25.56
C ALA A 276 -12.79 -17.16 -26.74
N SER A 277 -12.97 -15.84 -26.75
CA SER A 277 -13.84 -15.13 -27.69
C SER A 277 -13.24 -13.80 -28.14
N PHE A 278 -13.07 -13.67 -29.45
CA PHE A 278 -12.60 -12.44 -30.09
C PHE A 278 -13.57 -11.27 -29.84
N GLN A 279 -14.88 -11.53 -29.94
CA GLN A 279 -15.92 -10.52 -29.74
C GLN A 279 -15.91 -9.95 -28.32
N MET A 280 -15.58 -10.76 -27.32
CA MET A 280 -15.50 -10.30 -25.92
C MET A 280 -14.32 -9.36 -25.69
N GLY A 281 -13.20 -9.59 -26.36
CA GLY A 281 -12.07 -8.66 -26.38
C GLY A 281 -12.44 -7.30 -26.98
N LEU A 282 -13.12 -7.30 -28.14
CA LEU A 282 -13.62 -6.07 -28.77
C LEU A 282 -14.66 -5.35 -27.90
N ALA A 283 -15.58 -6.10 -27.28
CA ALA A 283 -16.55 -5.53 -26.35
C ALA A 283 -15.85 -4.88 -25.14
N TYR A 284 -14.79 -5.49 -24.61
CA TYR A 284 -14.00 -4.88 -23.55
C TYR A 284 -13.32 -3.59 -24.02
N MET A 285 -12.64 -3.60 -25.18
CA MET A 285 -12.01 -2.40 -25.76
C MET A 285 -13.01 -1.23 -25.84
N ILE A 286 -14.21 -1.47 -26.39
CA ILE A 286 -15.27 -0.45 -26.45
C ILE A 286 -15.70 0.00 -25.05
N SER A 287 -15.85 -0.94 -24.12
CA SER A 287 -16.24 -0.65 -22.74
C SER A 287 -15.16 0.06 -21.94
N ALA A 288 -13.88 -0.14 -22.25
CA ALA A 288 -12.74 0.42 -21.53
C ALA A 288 -12.77 1.95 -21.58
N VAL A 289 -13.08 2.51 -22.75
CA VAL A 289 -13.24 3.96 -22.92
C VAL A 289 -14.42 4.48 -22.10
N ALA A 290 -15.55 3.75 -22.08
CA ALA A 290 -16.72 4.12 -21.26
C ALA A 290 -16.42 4.05 -19.75
N ILE A 291 -15.66 3.04 -19.30
CA ILE A 291 -15.23 2.90 -17.90
C ILE A 291 -14.30 4.04 -17.51
N PHE A 292 -13.35 4.40 -18.37
CA PHE A 292 -12.44 5.52 -18.13
C PHE A 292 -13.19 6.85 -18.10
N ASP A 293 -14.13 7.06 -19.02
CA ASP A 293 -14.98 8.25 -19.07
C ASP A 293 -15.87 8.37 -17.83
N GLU A 294 -16.47 7.27 -17.37
CA GLU A 294 -17.26 7.20 -16.13
C GLU A 294 -16.40 7.52 -14.91
N TYR A 295 -15.22 6.88 -14.78
CA TYR A 295 -14.28 7.15 -13.69
C TYR A 295 -13.85 8.63 -13.64
N THR A 296 -13.56 9.23 -14.79
CA THR A 296 -13.20 10.65 -14.87
C THR A 296 -14.39 11.57 -14.63
N ASN A 297 -15.63 11.17 -14.98
CA ASN A 297 -16.83 11.92 -14.61
C ASN A 297 -17.02 11.94 -13.10
N ASP A 298 -16.85 10.80 -12.43
CA ASP A 298 -16.97 10.69 -10.97
C ASP A 298 -15.91 11.53 -10.25
N LEU A 299 -14.65 11.46 -10.73
CA LEU A 299 -13.55 12.27 -10.19
C LEU A 299 -13.84 13.79 -10.30
N LEU A 300 -14.54 14.19 -11.35
CA LEU A 300 -14.89 15.58 -11.64
C LEU A 300 -16.28 15.99 -11.13
N TYR A 301 -17.01 15.10 -10.47
CA TYR A 301 -18.41 15.30 -10.09
C TYR A 301 -19.25 15.84 -11.26
N LEU A 302 -19.09 15.20 -12.43
CA LEU A 302 -19.90 15.44 -13.62
C LEU A 302 -21.14 14.52 -13.57
N ARG A 303 -21.86 14.42 -14.70
CA ARG A 303 -23.02 13.54 -14.82
C ARG A 303 -22.61 12.09 -14.47
N GLU A 304 -23.45 11.42 -13.68
CA GLU A 304 -23.28 10.00 -13.36
C GLU A 304 -23.32 9.14 -14.65
N GLY A 305 -22.34 8.24 -14.78
CA GLY A 305 -22.18 7.34 -15.93
C GLY A 305 -21.44 7.94 -17.12
N SER A 306 -21.30 7.15 -18.19
CA SER A 306 -20.74 7.58 -19.48
C SER A 306 -21.80 7.60 -20.57
N CYS A 307 -21.67 8.49 -21.55
CA CYS A 307 -22.48 8.46 -22.77
C CYS A 307 -21.99 7.44 -23.81
N LEU A 308 -20.83 6.82 -23.57
CA LEU A 308 -20.21 5.84 -24.45
C LEU A 308 -20.84 4.46 -24.30
N PRO A 309 -20.84 3.63 -25.36
CA PRO A 309 -21.39 2.28 -25.31
C PRO A 309 -20.62 1.41 -24.30
N ARG A 310 -21.36 0.68 -23.46
CA ARG A 310 -20.81 -0.27 -22.48
C ARG A 310 -21.29 -1.69 -22.75
N PRO A 311 -20.82 -2.35 -23.82
CA PRO A 311 -21.21 -3.72 -24.12
C PRO A 311 -20.74 -4.69 -23.03
N LYS A 312 -21.53 -5.74 -22.76
CA LYS A 312 -21.11 -6.79 -21.82
C LYS A 312 -20.02 -7.64 -22.46
N TYR A 313 -18.89 -7.76 -21.79
CA TYR A 313 -17.69 -8.46 -22.30
C TYR A 313 -17.35 -9.73 -21.51
N ARG A 314 -18.14 -10.10 -20.49
CA ARG A 314 -18.02 -11.39 -19.78
C ARG A 314 -19.25 -12.25 -19.95
N LYS A 315 -19.06 -13.54 -20.25
CA LYS A 315 -20.18 -14.47 -20.51
C LYS A 315 -21.09 -14.64 -19.29
N ALA A 316 -20.52 -14.61 -18.08
CA ALA A 316 -21.27 -14.68 -16.83
C ALA A 316 -22.29 -13.53 -16.67
N ASP A 317 -21.95 -12.33 -17.14
CA ASP A 317 -22.81 -11.14 -17.03
C ASP A 317 -23.92 -11.11 -18.08
N ILE A 318 -23.71 -11.81 -19.21
CA ILE A 318 -24.72 -12.03 -20.25
C ILE A 318 -25.74 -13.06 -19.75
N GLN A 319 -25.28 -14.20 -19.23
CA GLN A 319 -26.15 -15.25 -18.69
C GLN A 319 -27.04 -14.75 -17.56
N LYS A 320 -26.53 -13.94 -16.62
CA LYS A 320 -27.35 -13.31 -15.57
C LYS A 320 -28.46 -12.40 -16.13
N GLY A 321 -28.22 -11.74 -17.26
CA GLY A 321 -29.22 -10.91 -17.94
C GLY A 321 -30.31 -11.73 -18.62
N GLU A 322 -29.94 -12.85 -19.25
CA GLU A 322 -30.88 -13.77 -19.90
C GLU A 322 -31.75 -14.53 -18.90
N THR A 323 -31.20 -14.97 -17.76
CA THR A 323 -31.97 -15.60 -16.69
C THR A 323 -32.97 -14.62 -16.04
N GLY A 324 -32.61 -13.33 -15.97
CA GLY A 324 -33.49 -12.25 -15.54
C GLY A 324 -34.64 -11.97 -16.52
N GLN A 325 -34.37 -12.01 -17.83
CA GLN A 325 -35.41 -11.85 -18.86
C GLN A 325 -36.33 -13.07 -18.98
N ASN A 326 -35.81 -14.29 -18.79
CA ASN A 326 -36.62 -15.50 -18.79
C ASN A 326 -37.61 -15.55 -17.61
N LYS A 327 -37.24 -14.99 -16.44
CA LYS A 327 -38.18 -14.87 -15.31
C LYS A 327 -39.38 -13.95 -15.60
N VAL A 328 -39.23 -12.97 -16.49
CA VAL A 328 -40.31 -12.05 -16.91
C VAL A 328 -41.21 -12.67 -17.98
N ARG A 329 -40.71 -13.65 -18.76
CA ARG A 329 -41.48 -14.29 -19.84
C ARG A 329 -42.39 -15.44 -19.38
N TYR A 330 -42.12 -16.04 -18.22
CA TYR A 330 -42.96 -17.10 -17.63
C TYR A 330 -44.15 -16.58 -16.81
N SER A 331 -44.26 -15.27 -16.57
CA SER A 331 -45.40 -14.67 -15.86
C SER A 331 -46.46 -14.05 -16.80
N ALA A 332 -46.47 -14.42 -18.08
CA ALA A 332 -47.34 -13.83 -19.11
C ALA A 332 -48.44 -14.78 -19.64
N THR A 333 -48.78 -15.84 -18.91
CA THR A 333 -49.84 -16.77 -19.35
C THR A 333 -50.82 -17.12 -18.23
N THR A 334 -51.54 -16.11 -17.72
CA THR A 334 -52.87 -16.29 -17.10
C THR A 334 -53.51 -14.92 -16.90
N GLU A 335 -54.57 -14.65 -17.63
CA GLU A 335 -55.60 -13.62 -17.38
C GLU A 335 -56.97 -14.34 -17.41
N PRO A 336 -58.10 -13.77 -16.91
CA PRO A 336 -58.29 -12.51 -16.15
C PRO A 336 -59.30 -12.61 -14.97
N ALA A 337 -59.51 -11.45 -14.32
CA ALA A 337 -60.54 -11.02 -13.33
C ALA A 337 -59.93 -10.76 -11.94
N GLU A 338 -60.04 -9.57 -11.32
CA GLU A 338 -61.15 -8.63 -11.30
C GLU A 338 -60.67 -7.20 -10.98
N LYS A 339 -61.45 -6.22 -11.42
CA LYS A 339 -61.14 -4.78 -11.46
C LYS A 339 -61.18 -4.13 -10.07
N GLN A 340 -60.20 -3.27 -9.76
CA GLN A 340 -60.49 -1.95 -9.18
C GLN A 340 -59.35 -0.94 -9.44
N HIS A 341 -59.76 0.25 -9.87
CA HIS A 341 -58.96 1.46 -10.16
C HIS A 341 -57.93 1.76 -9.05
N GLY A 342 -56.72 2.26 -9.29
CA GLY A 342 -56.28 3.16 -10.36
C GLY A 342 -55.97 4.56 -9.82
N HIS A 343 -54.96 4.71 -8.95
CA HIS A 343 -54.32 6.01 -8.74
C HIS A 343 -52.81 5.88 -8.49
N ASN A 344 -52.04 6.26 -9.51
CA ASN A 344 -50.59 6.44 -9.47
C ASN A 344 -50.21 7.53 -8.47
N LYS A 345 -49.41 7.18 -7.45
CA LYS A 345 -48.58 8.15 -6.73
C LYS A 345 -47.11 7.78 -6.89
N HIS A 346 -46.42 8.64 -7.63
CA HIS A 346 -44.97 8.83 -7.56
C HIS A 346 -44.49 8.79 -6.11
N ARG A 347 -43.82 7.71 -5.69
CA ARG A 347 -43.03 7.71 -4.46
C ARG A 347 -41.61 8.16 -4.82
N ARG A 348 -41.47 9.47 -4.88
CA ARG A 348 -40.22 10.21 -4.82
C ARG A 348 -39.58 9.88 -3.46
N VAL A 349 -38.72 8.85 -3.39
CA VAL A 349 -37.83 8.65 -2.23
C VAL A 349 -36.70 9.64 -2.40
N VAL A 350 -36.97 10.85 -1.90
CA VAL A 350 -35.97 11.87 -1.60
C VAL A 350 -35.01 11.23 -0.61
N LEU A 351 -33.77 10.97 -1.06
CA LEU A 351 -32.63 10.58 -0.22
C LEU A 351 -32.29 11.77 0.68
N HIS A 352 -33.10 11.96 1.71
CA HIS A 352 -32.95 13.03 2.68
C HIS A 352 -31.84 12.63 3.65
N ARG A 353 -30.64 13.18 3.42
CA ARG A 353 -29.75 13.67 4.49
C ARG A 353 -29.18 12.60 5.44
N SER A 354 -28.14 11.89 5.01
CA SER A 354 -27.16 11.24 5.89
C SER A 354 -25.95 12.16 6.18
N LYS A 355 -26.19 13.46 6.38
CA LYS A 355 -25.15 14.43 6.78
C LYS A 355 -24.77 14.34 8.26
N THR A 356 -25.38 13.44 9.04
CA THR A 356 -25.19 13.34 10.50
C THR A 356 -24.47 12.07 10.98
N PHE A 357 -24.03 11.18 10.08
CA PHE A 357 -23.22 9.99 10.43
C PHE A 357 -21.75 10.11 9.97
N MET A 358 -21.41 11.20 9.27
CA MET A 358 -20.04 11.52 8.82
C MET A 358 -19.24 12.33 9.86
N GLN A 359 -19.83 12.60 11.02
CA GLN A 359 -19.15 13.22 12.15
C GLN A 359 -18.86 12.12 13.19
N THR A 360 -17.57 12.00 13.53
CA THR A 360 -16.96 11.08 14.53
C THR A 360 -16.51 9.69 14.05
N ILE A 361 -16.13 9.52 12.78
CA ILE A 361 -15.23 8.41 12.41
C ILE A 361 -13.80 8.94 12.48
N GLN A 362 -13.07 8.64 13.56
CA GLN A 362 -11.61 8.79 13.59
C GLN A 362 -11.03 7.79 12.59
N ARG A 363 -10.55 8.29 11.44
CA ARG A 363 -9.84 7.47 10.46
C ARG A 363 -8.44 7.20 10.99
N LEU A 364 -8.04 5.94 10.98
CA LEU A 364 -6.69 5.54 11.38
C LEU A 364 -5.69 5.91 10.28
N ARG A 365 -4.55 6.46 10.67
CA ARG A 365 -3.44 6.70 9.74
C ARG A 365 -2.77 5.35 9.43
N PRO A 366 -2.40 5.06 8.17
CA PRO A 366 -1.57 3.92 7.76
C PRO A 366 -0.45 3.56 8.74
N ILE A 367 0.24 4.58 9.26
CA ILE A 367 1.37 4.41 10.17
C ILE A 367 0.99 3.80 11.51
N GLN A 368 -0.23 4.04 12.02
CA GLN A 368 -0.67 3.52 13.32
C GLN A 368 -0.81 1.99 13.32
N ILE A 369 -1.25 1.41 12.20
CA ILE A 369 -1.39 -0.05 12.05
C ILE A 369 0.00 -0.70 12.03
N TRP A 370 0.95 -0.08 11.32
CA TRP A 370 2.33 -0.54 11.29
C TRP A 370 3.00 -0.40 12.65
N ASP A 371 2.87 0.75 13.31
CA ASP A 371 3.47 1.03 14.61
C ASP A 371 2.97 0.05 15.68
N TRP A 372 1.68 -0.27 15.66
CA TRP A 372 1.14 -1.33 16.50
C TRP A 372 1.79 -2.67 16.21
N LEU A 373 1.86 -3.09 14.94
CA LEU A 373 2.41 -4.39 14.59
C LEU A 373 3.87 -4.51 15.02
N PHE A 374 4.68 -3.46 14.81
CA PHE A 374 6.07 -3.44 15.26
C PHE A 374 6.16 -3.49 16.79
N ARG A 375 5.39 -2.68 17.53
CA ARG A 375 5.35 -2.75 19.00
C ARG A 375 4.92 -4.13 19.50
N SER A 376 3.94 -4.74 18.85
CA SER A 376 3.50 -6.10 19.16
C SER A 376 4.61 -7.12 18.90
N CYS A 377 5.33 -7.01 17.78
CA CYS A 377 6.49 -7.86 17.49
C CYS A 377 7.63 -7.66 18.49
N GLU A 378 7.84 -6.45 18.99
CA GLU A 378 8.85 -6.17 20.02
C GLU A 378 8.48 -6.86 21.35
N LEU A 379 7.27 -6.60 21.86
CA LEU A 379 6.79 -7.18 23.12
C LEU A 379 6.76 -8.70 23.06
N ASN A 380 6.14 -9.26 22.02
CA ASN A 380 6.04 -10.71 21.86
C ASN A 380 7.37 -11.34 21.46
N GLY A 381 8.24 -10.60 20.78
CA GLY A 381 9.61 -11.02 20.51
C GLY A 381 10.38 -11.30 21.80
N ARG A 382 10.27 -10.43 22.81
CA ARG A 382 10.86 -10.64 24.14
C ARG A 382 10.32 -11.91 24.81
N ILE A 383 9.01 -12.12 24.76
CA ILE A 383 8.37 -13.32 25.34
C ILE A 383 8.88 -14.58 24.63
N LEU A 384 8.85 -14.62 23.30
CA LEU A 384 9.28 -15.77 22.52
C LEU A 384 10.79 -16.05 22.64
N LEU A 385 11.60 -15.03 22.89
CA LEU A 385 13.01 -15.20 23.27
C LEU A 385 13.14 -15.86 24.64
N SER A 386 12.37 -15.40 25.64
CA SER A 386 12.39 -15.99 26.98
C SER A 386 11.89 -17.44 27.01
N GLU A 387 10.95 -17.79 26.12
CA GLU A 387 10.44 -19.16 25.93
C GLU A 387 11.39 -20.06 25.11
N GLY A 388 12.52 -19.52 24.62
CA GLY A 388 13.46 -20.24 23.76
C GLY A 388 12.91 -20.57 22.38
N LEU A 389 11.76 -20.00 21.99
CA LEU A 389 11.17 -20.17 20.67
C LEU A 389 11.89 -19.34 19.61
N ILE A 390 12.58 -18.26 19.98
CA ILE A 390 13.53 -17.51 19.14
C ILE A 390 14.92 -17.65 19.76
N THR A 391 15.95 -17.92 18.97
CA THR A 391 17.34 -18.06 19.44
C THR A 391 18.20 -16.86 19.04
N SER A 392 19.38 -16.73 19.67
CA SER A 392 20.39 -15.76 19.22
C SER A 392 20.83 -16.01 17.78
N GLU A 393 20.98 -17.27 17.38
CA GLU A 393 21.33 -17.68 16.02
C GLU A 393 20.29 -17.20 14.99
N ASP A 394 18.99 -17.31 15.32
CA ASP A 394 17.92 -16.82 14.45
C ASP A 394 18.04 -15.30 14.22
N MET A 395 18.35 -14.54 15.28
CA MET A 395 18.53 -13.08 15.21
C MET A 395 19.80 -12.69 14.46
N GLU A 396 20.92 -13.36 14.74
CA GLU A 396 22.19 -13.11 14.06
C GLU A 396 22.10 -13.43 12.57
N GLU A 397 21.45 -14.52 12.19
CA GLU A 397 21.21 -14.86 10.79
C GLU A 397 20.37 -13.77 10.11
N TYR A 398 19.30 -13.31 10.76
CA TYR A 398 18.46 -12.26 10.21
C TYR A 398 19.21 -10.93 10.07
N ILE A 399 20.00 -10.52 11.07
CA ILE A 399 20.77 -9.27 11.05
C ILE A 399 21.87 -9.31 9.96
N THR A 400 22.53 -10.45 9.80
CA THR A 400 23.70 -10.56 8.90
C THR A 400 23.31 -10.84 7.46
N LYS A 401 22.36 -11.76 7.22
CA LYS A 401 21.95 -12.20 5.88
C LYS A 401 20.66 -11.52 5.42
N GLY A 402 19.90 -10.90 6.33
CA GLY A 402 18.58 -10.35 6.02
C GLY A 402 17.55 -11.42 5.65
N ARG A 403 17.79 -12.68 6.06
CA ARG A 403 16.95 -13.85 5.78
C ARG A 403 16.63 -14.54 7.09
N GLY A 404 15.38 -14.97 7.25
CA GLY A 404 14.95 -15.72 8.41
C GLY A 404 13.43 -15.74 8.51
N LYS A 405 12.78 -16.76 7.91
CA LYS A 405 11.30 -16.90 7.91
C LYS A 405 10.75 -16.83 9.34
N LYS A 406 11.51 -17.30 10.34
CA LYS A 406 11.12 -17.33 11.75
C LYS A 406 10.91 -15.94 12.35
N LEU A 407 11.79 -15.00 12.06
CA LEU A 407 11.64 -13.60 12.50
C LEU A 407 10.77 -12.81 11.52
N SER A 408 11.06 -12.80 10.23
CA SER A 408 10.38 -11.89 9.30
C SER A 408 8.96 -12.29 8.91
N ILE A 409 8.58 -13.55 9.11
CA ILE A 409 7.26 -14.07 8.74
C ILE A 409 6.52 -14.60 9.99
N LYS A 410 7.13 -15.54 10.73
CA LYS A 410 6.43 -16.23 11.82
C LYS A 410 6.13 -15.31 13.01
N LEU A 411 7.06 -14.45 13.44
CA LEU A 411 6.83 -13.52 14.56
C LEU A 411 5.70 -12.50 14.28
N PRO A 412 5.68 -11.76 13.16
CA PRO A 412 4.54 -10.89 12.86
C PRO A 412 3.25 -11.68 12.65
N ALA A 413 3.31 -12.87 12.03
CA ALA A 413 2.13 -13.72 11.89
C ALA A 413 1.59 -14.18 13.25
N TRP A 414 2.45 -14.49 14.22
CA TRP A 414 2.08 -14.81 15.59
C TRP A 414 1.35 -13.64 16.27
N CYS A 415 1.86 -12.43 16.11
CA CYS A 415 1.25 -11.22 16.67
C CYS A 415 -0.14 -10.95 16.08
N ILE A 416 -0.28 -11.10 14.76
CA ILE A 416 -1.58 -10.93 14.08
C ILE A 416 -2.54 -12.05 14.48
N LEU A 417 -2.07 -13.29 14.62
CA LEU A 417 -2.89 -14.41 15.10
C LEU A 417 -3.48 -14.13 16.48
N GLN A 418 -2.67 -13.62 17.41
CA GLN A 418 -3.14 -13.25 18.74
C GLN A 418 -4.21 -12.15 18.69
N CYS A 419 -4.01 -11.15 17.83
CA CYS A 419 -5.00 -10.10 17.58
C CYS A 419 -6.32 -10.67 17.02
N LEU A 420 -6.25 -11.61 16.08
CA LEU A 420 -7.41 -12.26 15.48
C LEU A 420 -8.20 -13.08 16.50
N ILE A 421 -7.52 -13.88 17.32
CA ILE A 421 -8.18 -14.69 18.37
C ILE A 421 -8.83 -13.78 19.40
N ARG A 422 -8.13 -12.75 19.86
CA ARG A 422 -8.66 -11.76 20.81
C ARG A 422 -9.91 -11.09 20.25
N SER A 423 -9.87 -10.67 18.99
CA SER A 423 -10.99 -10.02 18.31
C SER A 423 -12.17 -10.96 18.08
N ALA A 424 -11.91 -12.25 17.81
CA ALA A 424 -12.95 -13.26 17.65
C ALA A 424 -13.65 -13.56 18.98
N LYS A 425 -12.89 -13.67 20.09
CA LYS A 425 -13.42 -13.90 21.44
C LYS A 425 -14.20 -12.72 22.00
N SER A 426 -13.81 -11.48 21.68
CA SER A 426 -14.47 -10.27 22.18
C SER A 426 -15.73 -9.86 21.40
N ASP A 427 -16.14 -10.65 20.40
CA ASP A 427 -17.26 -10.35 19.48
C ASP A 427 -17.24 -8.92 18.92
N SER A 428 -16.04 -8.39 18.65
CA SER A 428 -15.89 -7.05 18.10
C SER A 428 -16.44 -7.00 16.66
N HIS A 429 -16.77 -5.82 16.13
CA HIS A 429 -17.10 -5.66 14.71
C HIS A 429 -15.86 -5.64 13.80
N GLY A 430 -14.69 -5.33 14.34
CA GLY A 430 -13.41 -5.14 13.64
C GLY A 430 -12.24 -5.89 14.28
N LEU A 431 -11.00 -5.53 13.93
CA LEU A 431 -9.79 -6.05 14.55
C LEU A 431 -9.42 -5.20 15.77
N LEU A 432 -9.34 -5.82 16.95
CA LEU A 432 -8.97 -5.15 18.20
C LEU A 432 -7.45 -5.05 18.28
N ILE A 433 -6.91 -3.94 17.82
CA ILE A 433 -5.46 -3.67 17.75
C ILE A 433 -4.93 -3.35 19.15
N SER A 434 -5.61 -2.50 19.90
CA SER A 434 -5.30 -2.22 21.31
C SER A 434 -6.59 -2.14 22.11
N ASP A 435 -6.47 -2.14 23.44
CA ASP A 435 -7.62 -2.20 24.37
C ASP A 435 -8.73 -1.18 24.05
N ASP A 436 -8.36 -0.02 23.47
CA ASP A 436 -9.29 1.04 23.07
C ASP A 436 -9.35 1.33 21.55
N VAL A 437 -8.69 0.53 20.68
CA VAL A 437 -8.65 0.80 19.23
C VAL A 437 -9.11 -0.41 18.42
N GLU A 438 -10.31 -0.29 17.87
CA GLU A 438 -10.91 -1.27 16.96
C GLU A 438 -10.79 -0.81 15.51
N VAL A 439 -10.31 -1.69 14.61
CA VAL A 439 -10.19 -1.41 13.18
C VAL A 439 -11.30 -2.07 12.40
N THR A 440 -12.15 -1.26 11.80
CA THR A 440 -13.32 -1.68 11.02
C THR A 440 -13.19 -1.20 9.58
N ASN A 441 -14.01 -1.76 8.69
CA ASN A 441 -14.13 -1.32 7.28
C ASN A 441 -14.46 0.18 7.13
N PHE A 442 -14.91 0.84 8.21
CA PHE A 442 -15.29 2.25 8.20
C PHE A 442 -14.15 3.19 8.63
N ASN A 443 -13.18 2.72 9.41
CA ASN A 443 -12.11 3.56 9.98
C ASN A 443 -10.71 3.30 9.41
N TRP A 444 -10.52 2.23 8.64
CA TRP A 444 -9.21 1.88 8.08
C TRP A 444 -8.83 2.75 6.86
N PRO A 445 -7.54 2.79 6.46
CA PRO A 445 -7.10 3.53 5.28
C PRO A 445 -7.66 2.92 3.98
N LYS A 446 -8.25 3.75 3.10
CA LYS A 446 -8.79 3.31 1.79
C LYS A 446 -7.71 3.09 0.71
N GLU A 447 -6.46 2.97 1.10
CA GLU A 447 -5.37 2.67 0.16
C GLU A 447 -5.44 1.18 -0.19
N LYS A 448 -5.24 0.85 -1.47
CA LYS A 448 -5.35 -0.54 -1.99
C LYS A 448 -4.49 -1.56 -1.22
N VAL A 449 -3.36 -1.12 -0.65
CA VAL A 449 -2.45 -1.98 0.13
C VAL A 449 -3.11 -2.43 1.45
N PHE A 450 -3.85 -1.54 2.11
CA PHE A 450 -4.55 -1.86 3.36
C PHE A 450 -5.82 -2.66 3.11
N ASP A 451 -6.55 -2.38 2.04
CA ASP A 451 -7.68 -3.24 1.62
C ASP A 451 -7.20 -4.67 1.33
N TRP A 452 -6.06 -4.81 0.64
CA TRP A 452 -5.45 -6.09 0.33
C TRP A 452 -4.95 -6.85 1.57
N MET A 453 -4.49 -6.13 2.60
CA MET A 453 -4.00 -6.73 3.84
C MET A 453 -5.12 -7.03 4.86
N LEU A 454 -5.93 -6.03 5.20
CA LEU A 454 -6.88 -6.07 6.30
C LEU A 454 -8.18 -6.79 5.93
N GLY A 455 -8.60 -6.73 4.66
CA GLY A 455 -9.80 -7.43 4.18
C GLY A 455 -9.72 -8.94 4.43
N PRO A 456 -8.64 -9.62 3.99
CA PRO A 456 -8.44 -11.03 4.31
C PRO A 456 -8.37 -11.33 5.81
N LEU A 457 -7.81 -10.43 6.63
CA LEU A 457 -7.72 -10.63 8.07
C LEU A 457 -9.10 -10.60 8.75
N LEU A 458 -10.01 -9.73 8.32
CA LEU A 458 -11.39 -9.74 8.80
C LEU A 458 -12.12 -11.04 8.43
N VAL A 459 -11.90 -11.56 7.22
CA VAL A 459 -12.45 -12.87 6.82
C VAL A 459 -11.88 -13.98 7.70
N ILE A 460 -10.58 -13.98 7.97
CA ILE A 460 -9.94 -14.97 8.85
C ILE A 460 -10.51 -14.86 10.27
N LYS A 461 -10.70 -13.66 10.81
CA LYS A 461 -11.31 -13.44 12.12
C LYS A 461 -12.69 -14.11 12.21
N GLU A 462 -13.56 -13.89 11.22
CA GLU A 462 -14.89 -14.51 11.20
C GLU A 462 -14.81 -16.04 11.10
N GLN A 463 -13.84 -16.57 10.34
CA GLN A 463 -13.57 -18.01 10.28
C GLN A 463 -13.12 -18.55 11.65
N MET A 464 -12.21 -17.86 12.34
CA MET A 464 -11.74 -18.25 13.68
C MET A 464 -12.86 -18.20 14.73
N LYS A 465 -13.75 -17.22 14.63
CA LYS A 465 -14.94 -17.12 15.48
C LYS A 465 -15.88 -18.31 15.28
N GLN A 466 -16.10 -18.75 14.04
CA GLN A 466 -16.93 -19.91 13.73
C GLN A 466 -16.31 -21.25 14.17
N LEU A 467 -14.98 -21.32 14.25
CA LEU A 467 -14.25 -22.52 14.62
C LEU A 467 -14.24 -22.80 16.12
N ASP A 468 -14.68 -21.85 16.96
CA ASP A 468 -14.76 -21.96 18.42
C ASP A 468 -13.51 -22.62 19.03
N ILE A 469 -12.41 -21.86 19.04
CA ILE A 469 -11.08 -22.35 19.44
C ILE A 469 -10.97 -22.32 20.96
N ASN A 470 -10.67 -23.49 21.56
CA ASN A 470 -10.46 -23.61 23.00
C ASN A 470 -9.05 -23.10 23.42
N GLU A 471 -8.79 -22.99 24.72
CA GLU A 471 -7.51 -22.43 25.21
C GLU A 471 -6.29 -23.32 24.88
N ASP A 472 -6.46 -24.65 24.92
CA ASP A 472 -5.39 -25.61 24.60
C ASP A 472 -5.03 -25.59 23.11
N GLU A 473 -6.05 -25.55 22.24
CA GLU A 473 -5.94 -25.38 20.79
C GLU A 473 -5.27 -24.05 20.46
N GLU A 474 -5.65 -22.96 21.14
CA GLU A 474 -5.02 -21.64 20.96
C GLU A 474 -3.53 -21.66 21.34
N MET A 475 -3.19 -22.23 22.50
CA MET A 475 -1.79 -22.33 22.94
C MET A 475 -0.97 -23.21 21.99
N CYS A 476 -1.53 -24.34 21.55
CA CYS A 476 -0.92 -25.19 20.54
C CYS A 476 -0.73 -24.44 19.22
N LEU A 477 -1.73 -23.71 18.75
CA LEU A 477 -1.70 -22.93 17.51
C LEU A 477 -0.60 -21.87 17.53
N ARG A 478 -0.45 -21.16 18.65
CA ARG A 478 0.62 -20.18 18.90
C ARG A 478 2.01 -20.81 18.89
N LYS A 479 2.15 -22.05 19.33
CA LYS A 479 3.42 -22.78 19.25
C LYS A 479 3.71 -23.24 17.82
N LEU A 480 2.71 -23.82 17.15
CA LEU A 480 2.83 -24.39 15.80
C LEU A 480 3.18 -23.35 14.75
N ILE A 481 2.68 -22.11 14.87
CA ILE A 481 3.04 -21.05 13.92
C ILE A 481 4.54 -20.73 13.97
N MET A 482 5.20 -20.89 15.12
CA MET A 482 6.64 -20.66 15.32
C MET A 482 7.49 -21.89 14.97
N THR A 483 7.06 -23.08 15.37
CA THR A 483 7.89 -24.31 15.26
C THR A 483 7.76 -25.00 13.92
N ASN A 484 6.54 -25.16 13.38
CA ASN A 484 6.32 -25.94 12.15
C ASN A 484 6.61 -25.14 10.88
N LYS A 485 6.93 -25.85 9.79
CA LYS A 485 7.13 -25.25 8.46
C LYS A 485 5.83 -24.63 7.94
N ASN A 486 4.71 -25.31 8.15
CA ASN A 486 3.37 -24.90 7.73
C ASN A 486 3.29 -24.66 6.22
N GLU A 487 4.06 -25.40 5.42
CA GLU A 487 4.08 -25.30 3.96
C GLU A 487 3.02 -26.25 3.35
N LYS A 488 2.84 -27.44 3.95
CA LYS A 488 1.90 -28.46 3.47
C LYS A 488 0.94 -28.97 4.55
N PRO A 489 -0.25 -29.49 4.17
CA PRO A 489 -1.19 -30.13 5.10
C PRO A 489 -0.52 -31.19 5.99
N SER A 490 0.37 -31.99 5.40
CA SER A 490 1.11 -33.05 6.10
C SER A 490 2.02 -32.58 7.23
N ASP A 491 2.38 -31.28 7.29
CA ASP A 491 3.25 -30.74 8.34
C ASP A 491 2.62 -30.81 9.74
N TRP A 492 1.32 -31.11 9.82
CA TRP A 492 0.53 -31.21 11.05
C TRP A 492 0.16 -32.65 11.41
N ASP A 493 0.60 -33.64 10.63
CA ASP A 493 0.25 -35.04 10.88
C ASP A 493 0.87 -35.55 12.20
N ASP A 494 2.09 -35.14 12.51
CA ASP A 494 2.82 -35.53 13.72
C ASP A 494 2.90 -34.42 14.78
N SER A 495 2.10 -33.34 14.64
CA SER A 495 2.25 -32.15 15.49
C SER A 495 1.58 -32.24 16.86
N GLY A 496 0.83 -33.32 17.12
CA GLY A 496 0.08 -33.51 18.36
C GLY A 496 -0.99 -32.43 18.61
N PHE A 497 -1.61 -31.90 17.56
CA PHE A 497 -2.65 -30.88 17.69
C PHE A 497 -3.87 -31.46 18.45
N PRO A 498 -4.41 -30.79 19.48
CA PRO A 498 -5.35 -31.38 20.44
C PRO A 498 -6.77 -31.63 19.90
N SER A 499 -7.04 -31.32 18.63
CA SER A 499 -8.38 -31.45 18.04
C SER A 499 -8.51 -32.75 17.26
N ASP A 500 -9.49 -33.58 17.63
CA ASP A 500 -9.82 -34.83 16.93
C ASP A 500 -10.54 -34.60 15.58
N ASP A 501 -11.03 -33.38 15.32
CA ASP A 501 -11.67 -33.02 14.07
C ASP A 501 -10.64 -32.65 13.00
N ASN A 502 -10.45 -33.57 12.05
CA ASN A 502 -9.58 -33.39 10.88
C ASN A 502 -9.97 -32.17 10.02
N ILE A 503 -11.25 -31.80 9.95
CA ILE A 503 -11.73 -30.66 9.18
C ILE A 503 -11.33 -29.36 9.90
N LYS A 504 -11.61 -29.24 11.20
CA LYS A 504 -11.19 -28.09 12.02
C LYS A 504 -9.68 -27.90 11.99
N ARG A 505 -8.91 -28.99 12.15
CA ARG A 505 -7.45 -28.99 12.05
C ARG A 505 -6.97 -28.47 10.69
N GLY A 506 -7.53 -28.99 9.60
CA GLY A 506 -7.20 -28.53 8.24
C GLY A 506 -7.56 -27.06 7.99
N GLN A 507 -8.67 -26.56 8.54
CA GLN A 507 -9.09 -25.17 8.44
C GLN A 507 -8.15 -24.22 9.21
N LEU A 508 -7.75 -24.58 10.44
CA LEU A 508 -6.79 -23.80 11.23
C LEU A 508 -5.41 -23.76 10.57
N GLN A 509 -4.97 -24.87 10.00
CA GLN A 509 -3.74 -24.94 9.24
C GLN A 509 -3.81 -24.07 7.96
N ALA A 510 -4.93 -24.07 7.26
CA ALA A 510 -5.15 -23.18 6.11
C ALA A 510 -5.12 -21.70 6.53
N ILE A 511 -5.66 -21.36 7.70
CA ILE A 511 -5.59 -20.01 8.27
C ILE A 511 -4.14 -19.59 8.53
N ILE A 512 -3.32 -20.45 9.16
CA ILE A 512 -1.90 -20.14 9.40
C ILE A 512 -1.15 -19.92 8.08
N ARG A 513 -1.36 -20.78 7.08
CA ARG A 513 -0.75 -20.63 5.74
C ARG A 513 -1.10 -19.31 5.09
N ARG A 514 -2.39 -18.95 5.11
CA ARG A 514 -2.86 -17.66 4.57
C ARG A 514 -2.25 -16.49 5.32
N LEU A 515 -2.16 -16.57 6.65
CA LEU A 515 -1.59 -15.53 7.48
C LEU A 515 -0.09 -15.34 7.21
N GLN A 516 0.67 -16.43 7.15
CA GLN A 516 2.09 -16.38 6.78
C GLN A 516 2.28 -15.83 5.36
N GLY A 517 1.40 -16.17 4.41
CA GLY A 517 1.44 -15.61 3.06
C GLY A 517 1.15 -14.10 3.01
N ILE A 518 0.22 -13.60 3.83
CA ILE A 518 -0.04 -12.16 3.98
C ILE A 518 1.22 -11.46 4.51
N VAL A 519 1.80 -11.99 5.60
CA VAL A 519 3.00 -11.40 6.22
C VAL A 519 4.23 -11.51 5.31
N ALA A 520 4.38 -12.60 4.56
CA ALA A 520 5.48 -12.78 3.61
C ALA A 520 5.49 -11.63 2.59
N ASN A 521 4.33 -11.27 2.05
CA ASN A 521 4.20 -10.13 1.15
C ASN A 521 4.48 -8.78 1.83
N MET A 522 4.04 -8.61 3.09
CA MET A 522 4.36 -7.41 3.88
C MET A 522 5.88 -7.28 4.10
N SER A 523 6.56 -8.39 4.39
CA SER A 523 8.00 -8.44 4.66
C SER A 523 8.87 -8.05 3.45
N ARG A 524 8.31 -8.10 2.24
CA ARG A 524 8.97 -7.69 0.99
C ARG A 524 8.94 -6.19 0.75
N VAL A 525 8.13 -5.45 1.49
CA VAL A 525 8.08 -3.99 1.40
C VAL A 525 9.37 -3.43 2.02
N PRO A 526 10.18 -2.65 1.27
CA PRO A 526 11.49 -2.17 1.77
C PRO A 526 11.41 -1.42 3.10
N SER A 527 10.41 -0.55 3.25
CA SER A 527 10.18 0.19 4.50
C SER A 527 9.82 -0.71 5.67
N PHE A 528 9.03 -1.78 5.45
CA PHE A 528 8.75 -2.78 6.48
C PHE A 528 10.04 -3.49 6.89
N ARG A 529 10.81 -3.96 5.91
CA ARG A 529 12.08 -4.67 6.16
C ARG A 529 13.07 -3.81 6.95
N ARG A 530 13.24 -2.55 6.56
CA ARG A 530 14.10 -1.56 7.24
C ARG A 530 13.67 -1.32 8.68
N ARG A 531 12.38 -1.12 8.94
CA ARG A 531 11.87 -0.98 10.32
C ARG A 531 12.03 -2.27 11.13
N PHE A 532 11.78 -3.42 10.50
CA PHE A 532 11.85 -4.72 11.17
C PHE A 532 13.29 -5.12 11.53
N ILE A 533 14.28 -4.85 10.66
CA ILE A 533 15.68 -5.11 11.01
C ILE A 533 16.16 -4.26 12.18
N ASN A 534 15.71 -3.01 12.28
CA ASN A 534 16.02 -2.15 13.41
C ASN A 534 15.36 -2.64 14.71
N LEU A 535 14.13 -3.13 14.64
CA LEU A 535 13.47 -3.82 15.76
C LEU A 535 14.27 -5.04 16.21
N VAL A 536 14.68 -5.92 15.29
CA VAL A 536 15.46 -7.13 15.64
C VAL A 536 16.82 -6.77 16.23
N ARG A 537 17.47 -5.71 15.74
CA ARG A 537 18.71 -5.17 16.32
C ARG A 537 18.52 -4.70 17.76
N ALA A 538 17.43 -3.98 18.03
CA ALA A 538 17.10 -3.53 19.38
C ALA A 538 16.85 -4.72 20.32
N LEU A 539 16.02 -5.69 19.90
CA LEU A 539 15.79 -6.93 20.66
C LEU A 539 17.07 -7.70 20.93
N TYR A 540 17.97 -7.80 19.96
CA TYR A 540 19.26 -8.49 20.10
C TYR A 540 20.17 -7.80 21.12
N LEU A 541 20.28 -6.46 21.07
CA LEU A 541 21.07 -5.70 22.04
C LEU A 541 20.50 -5.82 23.45
N GLU A 542 19.18 -5.66 23.60
CA GLU A 542 18.49 -5.75 24.89
C GLU A 542 18.63 -7.15 25.49
N ALA A 543 18.49 -8.20 24.68
CA ALA A 543 18.67 -9.58 25.14
C ALA A 543 20.10 -9.87 25.62
N ILE A 544 21.12 -9.26 25.00
CA ILE A 544 22.51 -9.35 25.46
C ILE A 544 22.71 -8.59 26.77
N GLU A 545 22.14 -7.39 26.88
CA GLU A 545 22.25 -6.55 28.09
C GLU A 545 21.53 -7.16 29.28
N ALA A 546 20.39 -7.81 29.05
CA ALA A 546 19.66 -8.60 30.05
C ALA A 546 20.33 -9.95 30.39
N GLY A 547 21.41 -10.33 29.70
CA GLY A 547 22.09 -11.61 29.89
C GLY A 547 21.28 -12.82 29.42
N ALA A 548 20.22 -12.62 28.62
CA ALA A 548 19.36 -13.68 28.11
C ALA A 548 20.02 -14.48 26.98
N ILE A 549 21.00 -13.89 26.27
CA ILE A 549 21.78 -14.56 25.22
C ILE A 549 23.26 -14.17 25.29
N ASP A 550 24.14 -15.11 24.91
CA ASP A 550 25.56 -14.81 24.64
C ASP A 550 25.70 -14.48 23.15
N GLY A 551 25.63 -13.19 22.82
CA GLY A 551 25.66 -12.73 21.43
C GLY A 551 27.07 -12.75 20.84
N SER A 552 27.17 -13.07 19.55
CA SER A 552 28.43 -12.99 18.80
C SER A 552 29.05 -11.60 18.90
N ARG A 553 30.33 -11.55 19.29
CA ARG A 553 31.10 -10.30 19.46
C ARG A 553 31.14 -9.47 18.18
N ASP A 554 31.22 -10.12 17.02
CA ASP A 554 31.30 -9.44 15.73
C ASP A 554 29.96 -8.83 15.33
N VAL A 555 28.87 -9.57 15.51
CA VAL A 555 27.51 -9.07 15.26
C VAL A 555 27.17 -7.94 16.23
N LYS A 556 27.51 -8.08 17.52
CA LYS A 556 27.31 -7.04 18.53
C LYS A 556 28.02 -5.73 18.17
N ARG A 557 29.28 -5.80 17.72
CA ARG A 557 30.03 -4.61 17.27
C ARG A 557 29.40 -3.97 16.05
N ARG A 558 29.00 -4.77 15.05
CA ARG A 558 28.34 -4.28 13.84
C ARG A 558 27.03 -3.58 14.16
N VAL A 559 26.18 -4.18 14.99
CA VAL A 559 24.90 -3.58 15.38
C VAL A 559 25.12 -2.27 16.14
N LYS A 560 26.08 -2.21 17.07
CA LYS A 560 26.41 -0.96 17.77
C LYS A 560 26.93 0.13 16.83
N ALA A 561 27.75 -0.22 15.84
CA ALA A 561 28.24 0.73 14.84
C ALA A 561 27.11 1.24 13.92
N ASP A 562 26.22 0.35 13.48
CA ASP A 562 25.08 0.70 12.63
C ASP A 562 24.10 1.62 13.40
N VAL A 563 23.80 1.32 14.66
CA VAL A 563 22.96 2.16 15.53
C VAL A 563 23.63 3.51 15.77
N ALA A 564 24.93 3.55 16.03
CA ALA A 564 25.66 4.81 16.15
C ALA A 564 25.62 5.63 14.85
N SER A 565 25.68 5.00 13.67
CA SER A 565 25.58 5.70 12.39
C SER A 565 24.18 6.26 12.09
N GLU A 566 23.13 5.55 12.51
CA GLU A 566 21.74 6.01 12.41
C GLU A 566 21.49 7.15 13.40
N ASN A 567 22.02 7.03 14.62
CA ASN A 567 22.00 8.08 15.62
C ASN A 567 22.82 9.30 15.21
N ILE A 568 23.91 9.19 14.43
CA ILE A 568 24.64 10.36 13.90
C ILE A 568 23.83 11.04 12.78
N GLY A 569 23.02 10.29 12.02
CA GLY A 569 22.05 10.84 11.07
C GLY A 569 20.90 11.58 11.78
N GLU A 570 20.48 11.09 12.95
CA GLU A 570 19.47 11.72 13.81
C GLU A 570 20.06 12.82 14.73
N GLU A 571 21.31 12.72 15.19
CA GLU A 571 22.06 13.71 15.97
C GLU A 571 22.55 14.85 15.09
N GLY A 572 22.74 14.67 13.78
CA GLY A 572 22.80 15.80 12.85
C GLY A 572 21.51 16.64 12.88
N THR A 573 20.42 16.06 13.40
CA THR A 573 19.11 16.69 13.61
C THR A 573 18.89 17.06 15.10
N ALA A 574 19.45 16.32 16.06
CA ALA A 574 19.32 16.55 17.50
C ALA A 574 20.43 17.42 18.12
N ALA A 575 21.60 17.56 17.49
CA ALA A 575 22.65 18.51 17.88
C ALA A 575 22.25 19.98 17.64
N TYR A 576 21.08 20.22 17.05
CA TYR A 576 20.42 21.52 17.02
C TYR A 576 19.26 21.65 18.03
N VAL A 577 18.98 20.61 18.82
CA VAL A 577 17.99 20.60 19.91
C VAL A 577 18.66 20.86 21.27
N GLU A 578 19.96 20.60 21.43
CA GLU A 578 20.72 21.05 22.61
C GLU A 578 21.12 22.53 22.53
N GLY A 579 20.10 23.38 22.53
CA GLY A 579 20.19 24.81 22.75
C GLY A 579 19.21 25.29 23.82
N SER A 580 18.70 24.40 24.67
CA SER A 580 17.79 24.81 25.76
C SER A 580 17.74 23.79 26.89
N SER A 581 18.78 23.73 27.72
CA SER A 581 18.65 23.16 29.06
C SER A 581 19.72 23.74 29.99
N ASN A 582 19.47 24.95 30.48
CA ASN A 582 19.91 25.38 31.80
C ASN A 582 18.71 26.09 32.44
N ASP A 583 17.94 25.38 33.26
CA ASP A 583 17.89 25.68 34.69
C ASP A 583 16.80 24.86 35.42
N THR A 584 17.17 24.50 36.66
CA THR A 584 16.34 24.07 37.80
C THR A 584 15.72 22.68 37.79
N LEU A 585 16.58 21.76 38.25
CA LEU A 585 16.28 20.65 39.14
C LEU A 585 15.37 21.07 40.32
N GLY A 586 14.34 20.30 40.63
CA GLY A 586 13.57 20.44 41.86
C GLY A 586 12.42 19.44 42.01
N ASN A 587 12.72 18.32 42.67
CA ASN A 587 11.86 17.42 43.47
C ASN A 587 10.38 17.22 43.09
N ILE A 588 9.94 15.96 43.07
CA ILE A 588 9.01 15.40 44.08
C ILE A 588 8.92 13.86 43.91
N ASP A 589 8.94 13.21 45.07
CA ASP A 589 9.07 11.78 45.36
C ASP A 589 7.90 10.86 44.94
N MET A 590 8.27 9.59 44.90
CA MET A 590 7.46 8.37 44.87
C MET A 590 6.32 8.33 45.91
N VAL A 591 5.13 7.90 45.48
CA VAL A 591 4.36 6.75 46.02
C VAL A 591 3.57 6.12 44.89
#